data_AF-A0A7C1DB34-F1
#
_entry.id   AF-A0A7C1DB34-F1
#
_cell.length_a   1.000
_cell.length_b   1.000
_cell.length_c   1.000
_cell.angle_alpha   90.00
_cell.angle_beta   90.00
_cell.angle_gamma   90.00
#
_symmetry.space_group_name_H-M   'P 1'
#
loop_
_entity.id
_entity.type
_entity.pdbx_description
1 polymer ?
#
loop_
_entity_poly.entity_id
_entity_poly.type
_entity_poly.pdbx_seq_one_letter_code
_entity_poly.pdbx_strand_id
1 'polypeptide(L)' 'MKKMAVVALLILGLAGTQVGCGRFLGGAAVGAAGVGAAYELRNKQQMDRLEQEYKDGKITQEEYESRKEQIRRGSIIY' A
#
# COMPACT_ATOMS: atom_id res chain seq x y z
N MET A 1 -25.42 -26.50 34.03
CA MET A 1 -25.77 -25.10 33.70
C MET A 1 -24.57 -24.21 33.37
N LYS A 2 -23.44 -24.25 34.12
CA LYS A 2 -22.23 -23.45 33.80
C LYS A 2 -21.64 -23.67 32.40
N LYS A 3 -21.64 -24.92 31.90
CA LYS A 3 -21.14 -25.25 30.55
C LYS A 3 -22.01 -24.65 29.42
N MET A 4 -23.33 -24.52 29.64
CA MET A 4 -24.25 -23.91 28.67
C MET A 4 -24.11 -22.39 28.62
N ALA A 5 -23.78 -21.75 29.76
CA ALA A 5 -23.50 -20.32 29.83
C ALA A 5 -22.21 -19.94 29.07
N VAL A 6 -21.18 -20.79 29.11
CA VAL A 6 -19.92 -20.57 28.36
C VAL A 6 -20.15 -20.69 26.84
N VAL A 7 -20.98 -21.63 26.42
CA VAL A 7 -21.35 -21.79 25.00
C VAL A 7 -22.19 -20.59 24.52
N ALA A 8 -23.12 -20.10 25.33
CA ALA A 8 -23.90 -18.90 25.00
C ALA A 8 -23.02 -17.62 24.89
N LEU A 9 -22.00 -17.49 25.74
CA LEU A 9 -21.04 -16.37 25.71
C LEU A 9 -20.12 -16.42 24.48
N LEU A 10 -19.72 -17.61 24.04
CA LEU A 10 -18.96 -17.80 22.81
C LEU A 10 -19.79 -17.47 21.57
N ILE A 11 -21.07 -17.85 21.54
CA ILE A 11 -21.96 -17.56 20.40
C ILE A 11 -22.28 -16.06 20.31
N LEU A 12 -22.42 -15.35 21.44
CA LEU A 12 -22.55 -13.88 21.45
C LEU A 12 -21.27 -13.16 20.96
N GLY A 13 -20.09 -13.73 21.20
CA GLY A 13 -18.82 -13.19 20.70
C GLY A 13 -18.66 -13.27 19.17
N LEU A 14 -19.26 -14.28 18.52
CA LEU A 14 -19.24 -14.43 17.06
C LEU A 14 -20.30 -13.57 16.35
N ALA A 15 -21.36 -13.12 17.03
CA ALA A 15 -22.37 -12.25 16.43
C ALA A 15 -21.89 -10.80 16.22
N GLY A 16 -20.86 -10.37 16.98
CA GLY A 16 -20.28 -9.02 16.87
C GLY A 16 -19.38 -8.80 15.64
N THR A 17 -19.01 -9.86 14.91
CA THR A 17 -18.13 -9.76 13.73
C THR A 17 -18.88 -9.59 12.41
N GLN A 18 -20.22 -9.70 12.40
CA GLN A 18 -21.01 -9.63 11.16
C GLN A 18 -21.33 -8.20 10.69
N VAL A 19 -21.07 -7.17 11.51
CA VAL A 19 -21.20 -5.75 11.10
C VAL A 19 -20.00 -5.25 10.27
N GLY A 20 -18.99 -6.10 10.04
CA GLY A 20 -17.73 -5.74 9.40
C GLY A 20 -17.56 -6.15 7.93
N CYS A 21 -18.46 -6.94 7.34
CA CYS A 21 -18.25 -7.46 5.97
C CYS A 21 -18.26 -6.37 4.87
N GLY A 22 -18.95 -5.24 5.08
CA GLY A 22 -18.87 -4.09 4.16
C GLY A 22 -17.62 -3.22 4.38
N ARG A 23 -17.10 -3.17 5.61
CA ARG A 23 -15.96 -2.32 5.99
C ARG A 23 -14.62 -3.01 5.80
N PHE A 24 -14.56 -4.34 5.80
CA PHE A 24 -13.34 -5.07 5.43
C PHE A 24 -13.08 -5.00 3.93
N LEU A 25 -14.11 -5.09 3.08
CA LEU A 25 -13.95 -4.86 1.63
C LEU A 25 -13.67 -3.39 1.32
N GLY A 26 -14.35 -2.44 1.97
CA GLY A 26 -14.05 -1.01 1.83
C GLY A 26 -12.67 -0.65 2.39
N GLY A 27 -12.26 -1.23 3.52
CA GLY A 27 -10.95 -1.00 4.15
C GLY A 27 -9.80 -1.73 3.47
N ALA A 28 -10.04 -2.90 2.86
CA ALA A 28 -9.06 -3.59 2.02
C ALA A 28 -8.94 -2.95 0.64
N ALA A 29 -10.03 -2.43 0.06
CA ALA A 29 -9.98 -1.66 -1.18
C ALA A 29 -9.28 -0.30 -0.96
N VAL A 30 -9.63 0.43 0.10
CA VAL A 30 -8.92 1.66 0.51
C VAL A 30 -7.49 1.35 0.97
N GLY A 31 -7.25 0.19 1.59
CA GLY A 31 -5.93 -0.28 1.98
C GLY A 31 -5.05 -0.62 0.77
N ALA A 32 -5.56 -1.36 -0.21
CA ALA A 32 -4.84 -1.70 -1.44
C ALA A 32 -4.63 -0.48 -2.35
N ALA A 33 -5.66 0.36 -2.52
CA ALA A 33 -5.54 1.61 -3.26
C ALA A 33 -4.64 2.63 -2.55
N GLY A 34 -4.69 2.70 -1.22
CA GLY A 34 -3.82 3.54 -0.41
C GLY A 34 -2.37 3.06 -0.39
N VAL A 35 -2.14 1.75 -0.35
CA VAL A 35 -0.80 1.15 -0.50
C VAL A 35 -0.27 1.43 -1.90
N GLY A 36 -1.06 1.20 -2.96
CA GLY A 36 -0.69 1.56 -4.32
C GLY A 36 -0.32 3.04 -4.44
N ALA A 37 -1.19 3.94 -3.98
CA ALA A 37 -0.91 5.38 -3.98
C ALA A 37 0.33 5.77 -3.16
N ALA A 38 0.60 5.10 -2.03
CA ALA A 38 1.80 5.36 -1.23
C ALA A 38 3.09 4.89 -1.93
N TYR A 39 3.06 3.74 -2.62
CA TYR A 39 4.18 3.29 -3.45
C TYR A 39 4.44 4.25 -4.61
N GLU A 40 3.39 4.76 -5.25
CA GLU A 40 3.52 5.73 -6.34
C GLU A 40 4.07 7.08 -5.87
N LEU A 41 3.68 7.56 -4.70
CA LEU A 41 4.26 8.79 -4.12
C LEU A 41 5.75 8.63 -3.86
N ARG A 42 6.18 7.46 -3.37
CA ARG A 42 7.60 7.16 -3.14
C ARG A 42 8.37 7.08 -4.45
N ASN A 43 7.80 6.45 -5.47
CA ASN A 43 8.40 6.35 -6.80
C ASN A 43 8.53 7.73 -7.45
N LYS A 44 7.51 8.58 -7.32
CA LYS A 44 7.55 9.98 -7.76
C LYS A 44 8.68 10.76 -7.10
N GLN A 45 8.80 10.70 -5.77
CA GLN A 45 9.89 11.39 -5.06
C GLN A 45 11.29 10.90 -5.48
N GLN A 46 11.43 9.60 -5.80
CA GLN A 46 12.69 9.07 -6.30
C GLN A 46 12.98 9.56 -7.72
N MET A 47 11.98 9.62 -8.59
CA MET A 47 12.11 10.17 -9.94
C MET A 47 12.48 11.65 -9.92
N ASP A 48 11.80 12.44 -9.08
CA ASP A 48 12.06 13.89 -8.96
C ASP A 48 13.51 14.16 -8.49
N ARG A 49 14.00 13.38 -7.51
CA ARG A 49 15.40 13.48 -7.06
C ARG A 49 16.38 13.07 -8.15
N LEU A 50 16.11 11.98 -8.86
CA LEU A 50 16.96 11.50 -9.95
C LEU A 50 17.06 12.53 -11.08
N GLU A 51 15.95 13.18 -11.43
CA GLU A 51 15.93 14.28 -12.40
C GLU A 51 16.74 15.49 -11.92
N GLN A 52 16.65 15.85 -10.64
CA GLN A 52 17.44 16.92 -10.08
C GLN A 52 18.93 16.59 -10.11
N GLU A 53 19.34 15.38 -9.74
CA GLU A 53 20.74 14.95 -9.82
C GLU A 53 21.29 15.02 -11.24
N TYR A 54 20.49 14.66 -12.25
CA TYR A 54 20.86 14.79 -13.65
C TYR A 54 20.97 16.26 -14.08
N LYS A 55 19.98 17.09 -13.74
CA LYS A 55 19.98 18.53 -14.05
C LYS A 55 21.14 19.28 -13.38
N ASP A 56 21.49 18.88 -12.17
CA ASP A 56 22.64 19.39 -11.41
C ASP A 56 23.99 18.88 -11.96
N GLY A 57 23.98 17.98 -12.94
CA GLY A 57 25.20 17.37 -13.52
C GLY A 57 25.92 16.41 -12.55
N LYS A 58 25.24 15.93 -11.50
CA LYS A 58 25.80 15.00 -10.51
C LYS A 58 25.92 13.57 -11.03
N ILE A 59 25.09 13.21 -12.01
CA ILE A 59 25.07 11.90 -12.65
C ILE A 59 25.12 12.05 -14.17
N THR A 60 25.63 11.03 -14.85
CA THR A 60 25.69 10.99 -16.32
C THR A 60 24.32 10.64 -16.91
N GLN A 61 24.15 10.88 -18.21
CA GLN A 61 22.92 10.52 -18.93
C GLN A 61 22.65 9.00 -18.91
N GLU A 62 23.69 8.18 -19.04
CA GLU A 62 23.57 6.72 -18.99
C GLU A 62 23.09 6.24 -17.61
N GLU A 63 23.64 6.83 -16.55
CA GLU A 63 23.26 6.52 -15.17
C GLU A 63 21.84 6.99 -14.85
N TYR A 64 21.45 8.17 -15.36
CA TYR A 64 20.08 8.67 -15.27
C TYR A 64 19.08 7.70 -15.93
N GLU A 65 19.31 7.30 -17.18
CA GLU A 65 18.38 6.41 -17.89
C GLU A 65 18.30 5.01 -17.25
N SER A 66 19.44 4.46 -16.80
CA SER A 66 19.47 3.16 -16.12
C SER A 66 18.67 3.18 -14.81
N ARG A 67 18.88 4.19 -13.96
CA ARG A 67 18.14 4.34 -12.69
C ARG A 67 16.66 4.66 -12.91
N LYS A 68 16.34 5.44 -13.94
CA LYS A 68 14.97 5.79 -14.32
C LYS A 68 14.17 4.54 -14.71
N GLU A 69 14.78 3.66 -15.50
CA GLU A 69 14.18 2.39 -15.91
C GLU A 69 13.91 1.47 -14.69
N GLN A 70 14.82 1.46 -13.71
CA GLN A 70 14.61 0.70 -12.47
C GLN A 70 13.41 1.23 -11.65
N ILE A 71 13.23 2.54 -11.55
CA ILE A 71 12.10 3.15 -10.85
C ILE A 71 10.79 2.89 -11.59
N ARG A 72 10.79 2.97 -12.93
CA ARG A 72 9.62 2.66 -13.77
C ARG A 72 9.15 1.22 -13.60
N ARG A 73 10.06 0.25 -13.61
CA ARG A 73 9.70 -1.17 -13.40
C ARG A 73 9.01 -1.45 -12.06
N GLY A 74 9.26 -0.62 -11.05
CA GLY A 74 8.62 -0.70 -9.74
C GLY A 74 7.40 0.21 -9.56
N SER A 75 7.01 0.96 -10.58
CA SER A 75 5.85 1.84 -10.60
C SER A 75 4.75 1.25 -11.46
N ILE A 76 3.51 1.51 -11.06
CA ILE A 76 2.31 1.19 -11.80
C ILE A 76 1.93 2.40 -12.70
N ILE A 77 2.42 3.60 -12.42
CA ILE A 77 2.08 4.85 -13.13
C ILE A 77 3.14 5.28 -14.18
N TYR A 78 4.42 4.98 -13.96
CA TYR A 78 5.56 5.49 -14.76
C TYR A 78 6.27 4.43 -15.59
#